data_AF-A0A7V9HVP9-F1
#
_entry.id   AF-A0A7V9HVP9-F1
#
_cell.length_a   1.000
_cell.length_b   1.000
_cell.length_c   1.000
_cell.angle_alpha   90.00
_cell.angle_beta   90.00
_cell.angle_gamma   90.00
#
_symmetry.space_group_name_H-M   'P 1'
#
loop_
_entity.id
_entity.type
_entity.pdbx_description
1 polymer ?
#
loop_
_entity_poly.entity_id
_entity_poly.type
_entity_poly.pdbx_seq_one_letter_code
_entity_poly.pdbx_strand_id
1 'polypeptide(L)'
;MRKNLLPVALLMFSMLLCAPAVSAQGKAKTGPDPSTIRDPDLEKDSFHNLEVARNYFKLKKAYVAALKRCEEIIAGNPNFSRIEEALFIAGESSLFLAGNKGKQRPSLYVNYDGTSKRTLSADEFRELGREYLTRLITDYPNSSFRKQAEADLAALGNAKVKTESRKQ
;
A
#
# COMPACT_ATOMS: atom_id res chain seq x y z
N MET A 1 40.96 -36.40 -52.89
CA MET A 1 40.04 -35.71 -53.82
C MET A 1 38.70 -36.44 -53.83
N ARG A 2 37.59 -35.71 -53.60
CA ARG A 2 36.19 -35.99 -54.02
C ARG A 2 35.55 -37.29 -53.50
N LYS A 3 34.28 -37.37 -53.09
CA LYS A 3 33.10 -36.51 -52.92
C LYS A 3 32.07 -37.38 -52.16
N ASN A 4 30.95 -36.77 -51.76
CA ASN A 4 29.58 -37.32 -51.68
C ASN A 4 29.00 -37.22 -50.26
N LEU A 5 28.19 -36.19 -50.00
CA LEU A 5 26.76 -36.05 -50.36
C LEU A 5 25.86 -36.64 -49.26
N LEU A 6 25.29 -35.69 -48.51
CA LEU A 6 24.03 -35.72 -47.78
C LEU A 6 23.05 -36.85 -48.17
N PRO A 7 22.25 -37.31 -47.19
CA PRO A 7 20.85 -36.88 -47.26
C PRO A 7 20.39 -36.21 -45.96
N VAL A 8 20.22 -34.88 -46.02
CA VAL A 8 19.33 -34.12 -45.14
C VAL A 8 17.93 -34.40 -45.65
N ALA A 9 17.24 -35.34 -45.02
CA ALA A 9 15.85 -35.65 -45.37
C ALA A 9 15.13 -36.38 -44.22
N LEU A 10 15.25 -35.92 -42.97
CA LEU A 10 14.32 -36.35 -41.91
C LEU A 10 14.39 -35.48 -40.63
N LEU A 11 14.26 -34.16 -40.74
CA LEU A 11 14.16 -33.30 -39.54
C LEU A 11 13.38 -32.02 -39.82
N MET A 12 12.34 -32.13 -40.64
CA MET A 12 11.30 -31.12 -40.80
C MET A 12 10.01 -31.71 -40.27
N PHE A 13 9.32 -30.93 -39.44
CA PHE A 13 7.93 -31.10 -38.99
C PHE A 13 7.63 -31.75 -37.61
N SER A 14 8.27 -31.27 -36.54
CA SER A 14 7.71 -31.47 -35.16
C SER A 14 7.69 -30.22 -34.25
N MET A 15 8.02 -29.03 -34.76
CA MET A 15 7.91 -27.78 -33.99
C MET A 15 6.65 -27.00 -34.41
N LEU A 16 5.47 -27.37 -33.91
CA LEU A 16 4.29 -26.49 -34.07
C LEU A 16 3.13 -26.81 -33.13
N LEU A 17 3.38 -27.06 -31.84
CA LEU A 17 2.31 -27.03 -30.82
C LEU A 17 2.86 -26.54 -29.48
N CYS A 18 3.20 -25.26 -29.39
CA CYS A 18 3.25 -24.57 -28.11
C CYS A 18 2.75 -23.15 -28.32
N ALA A 19 1.44 -23.01 -28.51
CA ALA A 19 0.80 -21.73 -28.39
C ALA A 19 0.92 -21.32 -26.91
N PRO A 20 1.51 -20.16 -26.57
CA PRO A 20 1.39 -19.65 -25.23
C PRO A 20 -0.10 -19.41 -24.99
N ALA A 21 -0.67 -20.13 -24.03
CA ALA A 21 -1.97 -19.79 -23.49
C ALA A 21 -1.85 -18.36 -22.93
N VAL A 22 -2.28 -17.38 -23.73
CA VAL A 22 -2.57 -16.03 -23.25
C VAL A 22 -3.65 -16.23 -22.19
N SER A 23 -3.19 -16.32 -20.95
CA SER A 23 -4.06 -16.23 -19.80
C SER A 23 -4.62 -14.81 -19.84
N ALA A 24 -5.85 -14.69 -20.33
CA ALA A 24 -6.65 -13.50 -20.15
C ALA A 24 -6.86 -13.33 -18.64
N GLN A 25 -5.86 -12.75 -17.97
CA GLN A 25 -6.00 -12.22 -16.63
C GLN A 25 -6.93 -11.03 -16.75
N GLY A 26 -8.24 -11.31 -16.71
CA GLY A 26 -9.23 -10.28 -16.44
C GLY A 26 -8.80 -9.60 -15.16
N LYS A 27 -8.26 -8.38 -15.28
CA LYS A 27 -7.99 -7.52 -14.14
C LYS A 27 -9.33 -7.38 -13.43
N ALA A 28 -9.50 -8.09 -12.31
CA ALA A 28 -10.50 -7.69 -11.34
C ALA A 28 -10.30 -6.18 -11.15
N LYS A 29 -11.38 -5.40 -11.27
CA LYS A 29 -11.33 -3.95 -11.08
C LYS A 29 -10.98 -3.72 -9.61
N THR A 30 -9.68 -3.67 -9.31
CA THR A 30 -9.14 -3.37 -7.99
C THR A 30 -9.04 -1.86 -7.85
N GLY A 31 -9.52 -1.34 -6.73
CA GLY A 31 -9.47 0.09 -6.41
C GLY A 31 -10.84 0.79 -6.48
N PRO A 32 -10.85 2.12 -6.32
CA PRO A 32 -12.07 2.94 -6.26
C PRO A 32 -12.89 2.87 -7.55
N ASP A 33 -14.16 3.27 -7.47
CA ASP A 33 -15.10 3.21 -8.59
C ASP A 33 -14.54 3.95 -9.84
N PRO A 34 -14.34 3.25 -10.98
CA PRO A 34 -13.81 3.86 -12.18
C PRO A 34 -14.78 4.84 -12.84
N SER A 35 -16.07 4.82 -12.48
CA SER A 35 -17.08 5.75 -12.99
C SER A 35 -17.09 7.10 -12.28
N THR A 36 -16.39 7.24 -11.15
CA THR A 36 -16.24 8.53 -10.46
C THR A 36 -15.53 9.55 -11.34
N ILE A 37 -16.15 10.71 -11.55
CA ILE A 37 -15.52 11.87 -12.19
C ILE A 37 -14.47 12.44 -11.23
N ARG A 38 -13.22 12.52 -11.70
CA ARG A 38 -12.07 13.00 -10.92
C ARG A 38 -11.53 14.28 -11.56
N ASP A 39 -11.16 15.23 -10.72
CA ASP A 39 -10.46 16.44 -11.16
C ASP A 39 -9.03 16.06 -11.61
N PRO A 40 -8.67 16.28 -12.89
CA PRO A 40 -7.37 15.85 -13.42
C PRO A 40 -6.17 16.48 -12.73
N ASP A 41 -6.27 17.74 -12.27
CA ASP A 41 -5.17 18.44 -11.63
C ASP A 41 -4.98 17.93 -10.21
N LEU A 42 -6.08 17.77 -9.46
CA LEU A 42 -6.05 17.18 -8.13
C LEU A 42 -5.55 15.72 -8.16
N GLU A 43 -5.90 14.97 -9.21
CA GLU A 43 -5.44 13.61 -9.44
C GLU A 43 -3.93 13.56 -9.66
N LYS A 44 -3.40 14.44 -10.52
CA LYS A 44 -1.97 14.55 -10.81
C LYS A 44 -1.17 14.92 -9.56
N ASP A 45 -1.65 15.87 -8.76
CA ASP A 45 -1.00 16.27 -7.51
C ASP A 45 -1.02 15.13 -6.49
N SER A 46 -2.13 14.40 -6.40
CA SER A 46 -2.25 13.22 -5.54
C SER A 46 -1.31 12.09 -5.98
N PHE A 47 -1.12 11.89 -7.28
CA PHE A 47 -0.12 10.95 -7.80
C PHE A 47 1.30 11.34 -7.42
N HIS A 48 1.66 12.61 -7.56
CA HIS A 48 2.98 13.11 -7.16
C HIS A 48 3.20 12.90 -5.66
N ASN A 49 2.23 13.29 -4.83
CA ASN A 49 2.29 13.09 -3.38
C ASN A 49 2.41 11.60 -3.02
N LEU A 50 1.69 10.71 -3.71
CA LEU A 50 1.76 9.27 -3.45
C LEU A 50 3.12 8.70 -3.83
N GLU A 51 3.72 9.15 -4.93
CA GLU A 51 5.08 8.75 -5.32
C GLU A 51 6.12 9.16 -4.26
N VAL A 52 6.02 10.40 -3.77
CA VAL A 52 6.86 10.90 -2.68
C VAL A 52 6.64 10.08 -1.41
N ALA A 53 5.40 9.76 -1.06
CA ALA A 53 5.06 8.91 0.08
C ALA A 53 5.68 7.51 -0.04
N ARG A 54 5.60 6.87 -1.22
CA ARG A 54 6.24 5.55 -1.48
C ARG A 54 7.74 5.59 -1.26
N ASN A 55 8.42 6.64 -1.75
CA ASN A 55 9.87 6.80 -1.56
C ASN A 55 10.22 6.96 -0.08
N TYR A 56 9.45 7.79 0.65
CA TYR A 56 9.62 7.94 2.09
C TYR A 56 9.39 6.64 2.85
N PHE A 57 8.35 5.91 2.50
CA PHE A 57 7.97 4.67 3.15
C PHE A 57 8.99 3.55 2.91
N LYS A 58 9.29 3.23 1.65
CA LYS A 58 10.10 2.05 1.28
C LYS A 58 11.60 2.28 1.44
N LEU A 59 12.12 3.34 0.83
CA LEU A 59 13.57 3.54 0.72
C LEU A 59 14.14 4.30 1.91
N LYS A 60 13.46 5.39 2.31
CA LYS A 60 13.96 6.25 3.39
C LYS A 60 13.56 5.77 4.79
N LYS A 61 12.51 4.95 4.90
CA LYS A 61 11.88 4.56 6.19
C LYS A 61 11.54 5.79 7.04
N ALA A 62 11.10 6.85 6.38
CA ALA A 62 10.73 8.14 6.94
C ALA A 62 9.20 8.19 7.10
N TYR A 63 8.71 7.44 8.09
CA TYR A 63 7.28 7.17 8.22
C TYR A 63 6.45 8.39 8.62
N VAL A 64 7.02 9.39 9.30
CA VAL A 64 6.32 10.67 9.54
C VAL A 64 6.08 11.40 8.22
N ALA A 65 7.10 11.44 7.35
CA ALA A 65 6.96 12.10 6.05
C ALA A 65 6.03 11.35 5.10
N ALA A 66 6.06 10.00 5.11
CA ALA A 66 5.12 9.19 4.35
C ALA A 66 3.68 9.40 4.83
N LEU A 67 3.45 9.33 6.15
CA LEU A 67 2.14 9.54 6.76
C LEU A 67 1.54 10.90 6.37
N LYS A 68 2.29 12.00 6.55
CA LYS A 68 1.79 13.35 6.25
C LYS A 68 1.40 13.53 4.77
N ARG A 69 2.15 12.93 3.85
CA ARG A 69 1.83 12.99 2.41
C ARG A 69 0.56 12.21 2.09
N CYS A 70 0.36 11.06 2.73
CA CYS A 70 -0.86 10.29 2.58
C CYS A 70 -2.07 11.01 3.21
N GLU A 71 -1.91 11.62 4.38
CA GLU A 71 -2.96 12.44 5.02
C GLU A 71 -3.41 13.60 4.15
N GLU A 72 -2.46 14.28 3.49
CA GLU A 72 -2.74 15.34 2.52
C GLU A 72 -3.60 14.84 1.35
N ILE A 73 -3.28 13.66 0.79
CA ILE A 73 -4.09 13.02 -0.26
C ILE A 73 -5.48 12.65 0.27
N ILE A 74 -5.55 12.01 1.44
CA ILE A 74 -6.81 11.49 2.00
C ILE A 74 -7.79 12.62 2.33
N ALA A 75 -7.28 13.75 2.84
CA ALA A 75 -8.08 14.92 3.16
C ALA A 75 -8.39 15.76 1.92
N GLY A 76 -7.42 15.94 1.02
CA GLY A 76 -7.55 16.82 -0.15
C GLY A 76 -8.24 16.19 -1.35
N ASN A 77 -8.08 14.88 -1.57
CA ASN A 77 -8.65 14.13 -2.70
C ASN A 77 -9.17 12.75 -2.28
N PRO A 78 -10.29 12.68 -1.54
CA PRO A 78 -10.85 11.40 -1.08
C PRO A 78 -11.29 10.46 -2.21
N ASN A 79 -11.49 10.97 -3.45
CA ASN A 79 -11.87 10.20 -4.62
C ASN A 79 -10.69 9.76 -5.49
N PHE A 80 -9.46 10.02 -5.04
CA PHE A 80 -8.23 9.69 -5.75
C PHE A 80 -8.22 8.21 -6.22
N SER A 81 -7.84 7.95 -7.46
CA SER A 81 -7.86 6.60 -8.04
C SER A 81 -6.95 5.59 -7.32
N ARG A 82 -6.00 6.05 -6.51
CA ARG A 82 -5.11 5.20 -5.69
C ARG A 82 -5.25 5.46 -4.19
N ILE A 83 -6.40 5.96 -3.76
CA ILE A 83 -6.68 6.23 -2.33
C ILE A 83 -6.47 5.00 -1.45
N GLU A 84 -6.73 3.79 -1.96
CA GLU A 84 -6.47 2.53 -1.24
C GLU A 84 -5.00 2.39 -0.82
N GLU A 85 -4.06 2.80 -1.69
CA GLU A 85 -2.62 2.73 -1.40
C GLU A 85 -2.21 3.84 -0.43
N ALA A 86 -2.83 5.02 -0.53
CA ALA A 86 -2.60 6.11 0.43
C ALA A 86 -3.07 5.70 1.84
N LEU A 87 -4.26 5.11 1.96
CA LEU A 87 -4.77 4.57 3.22
C LEU A 87 -3.87 3.47 3.78
N PHE A 88 -3.41 2.54 2.93
CA PHE A 88 -2.50 1.49 3.35
C PHE A 88 -1.17 2.06 3.88
N ILE A 89 -0.51 2.96 3.14
CA ILE A 89 0.76 3.58 3.57
C ILE A 89 0.57 4.41 4.84
N ALA A 90 -0.54 5.13 4.98
CA ALA A 90 -0.85 5.90 6.19
C ALA A 90 -1.03 4.98 7.41
N GLY A 91 -1.79 3.89 7.24
CA GLY A 91 -1.99 2.87 8.26
C GLY A 91 -0.66 2.27 8.72
N GLU A 92 0.12 1.72 7.80
CA GLU A 92 1.40 1.08 8.09
C GLU A 92 2.43 2.04 8.67
N SER A 93 2.50 3.27 8.16
CA SER A 93 3.38 4.30 8.72
C SER A 93 3.04 4.58 10.18
N SER A 94 1.76 4.66 10.52
CA SER A 94 1.29 4.86 11.88
C SER A 94 1.69 3.68 12.78
N LEU A 95 1.50 2.44 12.32
CA LEU A 95 1.90 1.24 13.08
C LEU A 95 3.42 1.15 13.29
N PHE A 96 4.21 1.54 12.29
CA PHE A 96 5.66 1.61 12.45
C PHE A 96 6.09 2.69 13.44
N LEU A 97 5.43 3.85 13.44
CA LEU A 97 5.70 4.92 14.41
C LEU A 97 5.30 4.51 15.83
N ALA A 98 4.19 3.79 16.01
CA ALA A 98 3.81 3.21 17.29
C ALA A 98 4.88 2.26 17.86
N GLY A 99 5.58 1.55 16.98
CA GLY A 99 6.71 0.68 17.32
C GLY A 99 8.07 1.39 17.37
N ASN A 100 8.10 2.73 17.27
CA ASN A 100 9.32 3.54 17.17
C ASN A 100 10.30 3.03 16.10
N LYS A 101 9.77 2.55 14.97
CA LYS A 101 10.56 2.05 13.83
C LYS A 101 10.85 3.16 12.82
N GLY A 102 11.84 2.91 11.96
CA GLY A 102 12.22 3.82 10.87
C GLY A 102 13.36 4.75 11.25
N LYS A 103 13.63 5.74 10.39
CA LYS A 103 14.71 6.72 10.57
C LYS A 103 14.25 8.01 11.25
N GLN A 104 12.94 8.23 11.34
CA GLN A 104 12.34 9.40 11.96
C GLN A 104 11.79 9.04 13.33
N ARG A 105 11.99 9.92 14.31
CA ARG A 105 11.37 9.78 15.63
C ARG A 105 9.88 10.13 15.52
N PRO A 106 8.97 9.41 16.20
CA PRO A 106 7.54 9.73 16.21
C PRO A 106 7.23 11.17 16.66
N SER A 107 8.07 11.75 17.52
CA SER A 107 7.98 13.14 17.97
C SER A 107 8.01 14.19 16.86
N LEU A 108 8.44 13.83 15.64
CA LEU A 108 8.40 14.71 14.47
C LEU A 108 7.01 14.82 13.85
N TYR A 109 6.11 13.90 14.18
CA TYR A 109 4.69 14.02 13.90
C TYR A 109 4.08 14.93 14.97
N VAL A 110 3.77 16.16 14.58
CA VAL A 110 3.25 17.20 15.45
C VAL A 110 1.88 17.60 14.92
N ASN A 111 0.86 17.40 15.74
CA ASN A 111 -0.49 17.90 15.51
C ASN A 111 -0.79 19.06 16.44
N TYR A 112 -1.72 19.90 16.00
CA TYR A 112 -2.22 21.02 16.78
C TYR A 112 -3.63 20.68 17.26
N ASP A 113 -3.81 20.61 18.58
CA ASP A 113 -5.10 20.30 19.21
C ASP A 113 -5.90 21.56 19.59
N GLY A 114 -5.59 22.69 18.96
CA GLY A 114 -6.20 23.99 19.26
C GLY A 114 -5.51 24.76 20.39
N THR A 115 -4.71 24.09 21.24
CA THR A 115 -4.08 24.74 22.40
C THR A 115 -2.56 24.55 22.42
N SER A 116 -2.08 23.38 22.00
CA SER A 116 -0.67 23.04 22.04
C SER A 116 -0.24 22.17 20.85
N LYS A 117 1.06 22.24 20.54
CA LYS A 117 1.70 21.30 19.63
C LYS A 117 2.10 20.07 20.41
N ARG A 118 1.48 18.92 20.11
CA ARG A 118 1.90 17.64 20.69
C ARG A 118 2.05 16.56 19.62
N THR A 119 2.81 15.55 19.98
CA THR A 119 2.89 14.31 19.20
C THR A 119 1.89 13.29 19.73
N LEU A 120 1.63 12.26 18.93
CA LEU A 120 0.83 11.13 19.34
C LEU A 120 1.67 10.16 20.19
N SER A 121 1.04 9.56 21.19
CA SER A 121 1.55 8.41 21.91
C SER A 121 1.53 7.16 21.03
N ALA A 122 2.22 6.10 21.46
CA ALA A 122 2.25 4.83 20.72
C ALA A 122 0.85 4.22 20.56
N ASP A 123 -0.03 4.35 21.57
CA ASP A 123 -1.40 3.86 21.49
C ASP A 123 -2.26 4.70 20.52
N GLU A 124 -2.11 6.03 20.54
CA GLU A 124 -2.77 6.91 19.56
C GLU A 124 -2.32 6.60 18.13
N PHE A 125 -1.05 6.30 17.89
CA PHE A 125 -0.58 5.84 16.58
C PHE A 125 -1.17 4.47 16.18
N ARG A 126 -1.38 3.55 17.12
CA ARG A 126 -2.05 2.26 16.83
C ARG A 126 -3.50 2.47 16.43
N GLU A 127 -4.21 3.38 17.11
CA GLU A 127 -5.59 3.70 16.77
C GLU A 127 -5.68 4.45 15.44
N LEU A 128 -4.77 5.38 15.16
CA LEU A 128 -4.68 6.03 13.85
C LEU A 128 -4.40 5.01 12.72
N GLY A 129 -3.49 4.06 12.97
CA GLY A 129 -3.23 2.98 12.03
C GLY A 129 -4.45 2.09 11.82
N ARG A 130 -5.18 1.76 12.91
CA ARG A 130 -6.44 1.01 12.86
C ARG A 130 -7.47 1.74 12.00
N GLU A 131 -7.65 3.04 12.19
CA GLU A 131 -8.61 3.84 11.45
C GLU A 131 -8.39 3.75 9.93
N TYR A 132 -7.17 4.02 9.46
CA TYR A 132 -6.86 3.96 8.03
C TYR A 132 -7.01 2.55 7.45
N LEU A 133 -6.53 1.52 8.16
CA LEU A 133 -6.64 0.14 7.69
C LEU A 133 -8.08 -0.38 7.72
N THR A 134 -8.88 0.00 8.72
CA THR A 134 -10.31 -0.33 8.79
C THR A 134 -11.07 0.34 7.65
N ARG A 135 -10.78 1.63 7.37
CA ARG A 135 -11.35 2.34 6.24
C ARG A 135 -11.00 1.66 4.92
N LEU A 136 -9.73 1.27 4.74
CA LEU A 136 -9.27 0.54 3.56
C LEU A 136 -10.08 -0.75 3.30
N ILE A 137 -10.27 -1.59 4.31
CA ILE A 137 -10.97 -2.88 4.12
C ILE A 137 -12.49 -2.73 3.99
N THR A 138 -13.06 -1.68 4.58
CA THR A 138 -14.50 -1.38 4.55
C THR A 138 -14.89 -0.77 3.23
N ASP A 139 -14.18 0.28 2.81
CA ASP A 139 -14.52 1.07 1.62
C ASP A 139 -14.00 0.40 0.34
N TYR A 140 -12.91 -0.37 0.42
CA TYR A 140 -12.24 -1.01 -0.72
C TYR A 140 -12.01 -2.51 -0.48
N PRO A 141 -13.09 -3.33 -0.36
CA PRO A 141 -12.97 -4.75 -0.02
C PRO A 141 -12.23 -5.59 -1.08
N ASN A 142 -12.11 -5.09 -2.31
CA ASN A 142 -11.36 -5.74 -3.39
C ASN A 142 -9.92 -5.21 -3.52
N SER A 143 -9.45 -4.44 -2.55
CA SER A 143 -8.09 -3.89 -2.57
C SER A 143 -7.04 -4.99 -2.55
N SER A 144 -5.96 -4.79 -3.32
CA SER A 144 -4.77 -5.65 -3.25
C SER A 144 -4.08 -5.62 -1.89
N PHE A 145 -4.33 -4.58 -1.09
CA PHE A 145 -3.76 -4.40 0.25
C PHE A 145 -4.59 -5.04 1.36
N ARG A 146 -5.82 -5.51 1.06
CA ARG A 146 -6.78 -5.97 2.06
C ARG A 146 -6.21 -7.03 2.99
N LYS A 147 -5.62 -8.09 2.44
CA LYS A 147 -5.13 -9.23 3.23
C LYS A 147 -4.09 -8.80 4.27
N GLN A 148 -3.20 -7.89 3.88
CA GLN A 148 -2.18 -7.36 4.79
C GLN A 148 -2.85 -6.50 5.87
N ALA A 149 -3.73 -5.57 5.48
CA ALA A 149 -4.47 -4.73 6.42
C ALA A 149 -5.27 -5.54 7.46
N GLU A 150 -5.94 -6.62 7.04
CA GLU A 150 -6.64 -7.53 7.96
C GLU A 150 -5.69 -8.20 8.96
N ALA A 151 -4.53 -8.67 8.50
CA ALA A 151 -3.53 -9.29 9.35
C ALA A 151 -2.98 -8.31 10.39
N ASP A 152 -2.70 -7.06 9.98
CA ASP A 152 -2.21 -6.02 10.88
C ASP A 152 -3.27 -5.59 11.90
N LEU A 153 -4.54 -5.46 11.48
CA LEU A 153 -5.67 -5.19 12.39
C LEU A 153 -5.86 -6.31 13.43
N ALA A 154 -5.75 -7.57 13.03
CA ALA A 154 -5.83 -8.71 13.93
C ALA A 154 -4.67 -8.71 14.95
N ALA A 155 -3.45 -8.39 14.51
CA ALA A 155 -2.29 -8.27 15.39
C ALA A 155 -2.49 -7.19 16.47
N LEU A 156 -3.15 -6.07 16.14
CA LEU A 156 -3.49 -5.03 17.11
C LEU A 156 -4.52 -5.48 18.15
N GLY A 157 -5.51 -6.28 17.75
CA GLY A 157 -6.50 -6.86 18.67
C GLY A 157 -5.82 -7.76 19.71
N ASN A 158 -4.93 -8.63 19.26
CA ASN A 158 -4.16 -9.51 20.14
C ASN A 158 -3.21 -8.74 21.10
N ALA A 159 -2.66 -7.61 20.65
CA ALA A 159 -1.79 -6.77 21.47
C ALA A 159 -2.54 -6.09 22.63
N LYS A 160 -3.80 -5.69 22.44
CA LYS A 160 -4.63 -5.13 23.51
C LYS A 160 -4.88 -6.16 24.62
N VAL A 161 -5.32 -7.37 24.25
CA VAL A 161 -5.61 -8.47 25.19
C VAL A 161 -4.40 -8.82 26.07
N LYS A 162 -3.20 -8.88 25.48
CA LYS A 162 -1.95 -9.18 26.22
C LYS A 162 -1.52 -8.07 27.19
N THR A 163 -1.89 -6.82 26.92
CA THR A 163 -1.51 -5.69 27.77
C THR A 163 -2.41 -5.60 29.00
N GLU A 164 -3.70 -5.93 28.85
CA GLU A 164 -4.66 -6.01 29.96
C GLU A 164 -4.35 -7.18 30.90
N SER A 165 -3.97 -8.34 30.36
CA SER A 165 -3.62 -9.53 31.16
C SER A 165 -2.32 -9.39 31.96
N ARG A 166 -1.50 -8.36 31.69
CA ARG A 166 -0.20 -8.13 32.36
C ARG A 166 -0.27 -7.06 33.46
N LYS A 167 -1.41 -6.39 33.58
CA LYS A 167 -1.69 -5.35 34.60
C LYS A 167 -2.57 -5.86 35.75
N GLN A 168 -2.98 -7.14 35.70
CA GLN A 168 -3.60 -7.89 36.79
C GLN A 168 -2.53 -8.71 37.50
#